data_AF-A0A6N6SAM0-F1
#
_entry.id   AF-A0A6N6SAM0-F1
#
_cell.length_a   1.000
_cell.length_b   1.000
_cell.length_c   1.000
_cell.angle_alpha   90.00
_cell.angle_beta   90.00
_cell.angle_gamma   90.00
#
_symmetry.space_group_name_H-M   'P 1'
#
loop_
_entity.id
_entity.type
_entity.pdbx_description
1 polymer ?
#
loop_
_entity_poly.entity_id
_entity_poly.type
_entity_poly.pdbx_seq_one_letter_code
_entity_poly.pdbx_strand_id
1 'polypeptide(L)'
;MTGDDEEERRDYASPPCYLHELDPSFAGIGDAATERDVARWRKAERERLITLRQSVPVAARAAADAAIAAELDRRLGPVAGRTVALYWPFRGEPDLRGWAAA
;
A
#
# COMPACT_ATOMS: atom_id res chain seq x y z
N MET A 1 -11.96 14.81 -55.88
CA MET A 1 -11.58 13.49 -55.36
C MET A 1 -11.31 13.68 -53.88
N THR A 2 -12.38 13.86 -53.11
CA THR A 2 -12.34 14.10 -51.67
C THR A 2 -12.60 12.74 -51.04
N GLY A 3 -11.56 12.12 -50.50
CA GLY A 3 -11.69 10.88 -49.73
C GLY A 3 -12.09 11.25 -48.31
N ASP A 4 -13.38 11.33 -48.05
CA ASP A 4 -13.92 11.18 -46.69
C ASP A 4 -13.84 9.69 -46.34
N ASP A 5 -12.67 9.27 -45.87
CA ASP A 5 -12.55 8.04 -45.10
C ASP A 5 -12.79 8.41 -43.64
N GLU A 6 -14.04 8.69 -43.28
CA GLU A 6 -14.47 8.60 -41.89
C GLU A 6 -14.32 7.13 -41.49
N GLU A 7 -13.22 6.79 -40.81
CA GLU A 7 -13.08 5.52 -40.09
C GLU A 7 -14.23 5.41 -39.08
N GLU A 8 -15.32 4.80 -39.53
CA GLU A 8 -16.48 4.44 -38.74
C GLU A 8 -15.97 3.47 -37.65
N ARG A 9 -15.66 4.01 -36.47
CA ARG A 9 -15.29 3.20 -35.31
C ARG A 9 -16.42 2.22 -35.08
N ARG A 10 -16.20 0.96 -35.43
CA ARG A 10 -17.15 -0.13 -35.17
C ARG A 10 -17.43 -0.19 -33.66
N ASP A 11 -18.65 0.17 -33.28
CA ASP A 11 -19.10 0.05 -31.90
C ASP A 11 -19.21 -1.43 -31.50
N TYR A 12 -19.03 -1.70 -30.21
CA TYR A 12 -19.23 -3.04 -29.67
C TYR A 12 -20.72 -3.32 -29.50
N ALA A 13 -21.17 -4.55 -29.78
CA ALA A 13 -22.56 -4.97 -29.51
C ALA A 13 -22.92 -4.88 -28.02
N SER A 14 -21.92 -4.88 -27.14
CA SER A 14 -22.02 -4.48 -25.75
C SER A 14 -20.67 -3.89 -25.28
N PRO A 15 -20.66 -2.80 -24.51
CA PRO A 15 -19.42 -2.22 -24.01
C PRO A 15 -18.73 -3.14 -22.99
N PRO A 16 -17.39 -3.25 -23.00
CA PRO A 16 -16.68 -4.04 -22.00
C PRO A 16 -16.97 -3.46 -20.61
N CYS A 17 -17.34 -4.35 -19.68
CA CYS A 17 -17.67 -4.09 -18.26
C CYS A 17 -18.82 -3.12 -17.94
N TYR A 18 -19.54 -2.57 -18.93
CA TYR A 18 -20.67 -1.63 -18.74
C TYR A 18 -20.36 -0.42 -17.81
N LEU A 19 -19.08 -0.15 -17.51
CA LEU A 19 -18.66 0.81 -16.49
C LEU A 19 -19.15 2.23 -16.79
N HIS A 20 -19.22 2.60 -18.06
CA HIS A 20 -19.74 3.88 -18.54
C HIS A 20 -21.26 4.10 -18.31
N GLU A 21 -22.04 3.05 -18.04
CA GLU A 21 -23.46 3.14 -17.70
C GLU A 21 -23.70 3.23 -16.19
N LEU A 22 -22.69 2.90 -15.38
CA LEU A 22 -22.77 3.03 -13.93
C LEU A 22 -22.62 4.49 -13.53
N ASP A 23 -23.37 4.90 -12.51
CA ASP A 23 -23.14 6.19 -11.87
C ASP A 23 -21.66 6.27 -11.43
N PRO A 24 -20.92 7.34 -11.79
CA PRO A 24 -19.51 7.48 -11.40
C PRO A 24 -19.26 7.33 -9.89
N SER A 25 -20.23 7.73 -9.06
CA SER A 25 -20.17 7.55 -7.60
C SER A 25 -20.27 6.09 -7.14
N PHE A 26 -20.93 5.23 -7.92
CA PHE A 26 -21.03 3.79 -7.67
C PHE A 26 -19.88 3.00 -8.31
N ALA A 27 -19.33 3.49 -9.42
CA ALA A 27 -18.21 2.87 -10.13
C ALA A 27 -16.86 2.97 -9.38
N GLY A 28 -16.80 3.74 -8.29
CA GLY A 28 -15.57 3.97 -7.52
C GLY A 28 -14.51 4.75 -8.32
N ILE A 29 -14.91 5.40 -9.41
CA ILE A 29 -14.04 6.27 -10.20
C ILE A 29 -13.93 7.58 -9.40
N GLY A 30 -12.83 7.70 -8.65
CA GLY A 30 -12.57 8.87 -7.84
C GLY A 30 -12.48 10.12 -8.71
N ASP A 31 -12.91 11.26 -8.15
CA ASP A 31 -12.64 12.55 -8.77
C ASP A 31 -11.11 12.72 -8.92
N ALA A 32 -10.66 13.03 -10.15
CA ALA A 32 -9.26 13.15 -10.47
C ALA A 32 -8.56 14.25 -9.62
N ALA A 33 -9.29 15.28 -9.16
CA ALA A 33 -8.73 16.26 -8.22
C ALA A 33 -8.47 15.62 -6.85
N THR A 34 -9.45 14.91 -6.31
CA THR A 34 -9.32 14.14 -5.06
C THR A 34 -8.15 13.15 -5.11
N GLU A 35 -7.99 12.41 -6.21
CA GLU A 35 -6.86 11.47 -6.38
C GLU A 35 -5.50 12.17 -6.33
N ARG A 36 -5.37 13.30 -7.04
CA ARG A 36 -4.16 14.13 -6.99
C ARG A 36 -3.89 14.65 -5.58
N ASP A 37 -4.92 15.06 -4.87
CA ASP A 37 -4.80 15.61 -3.52
C ASP A 37 -4.36 14.54 -2.52
N VAL A 38 -4.96 13.35 -2.59
CA VAL A 38 -4.55 12.18 -1.80
C VAL A 38 -3.12 11.78 -2.11
N ALA A 39 -2.71 11.80 -3.39
CA ALA A 39 -1.34 11.47 -3.76
C ALA A 39 -0.32 12.47 -3.16
N ARG A 40 -0.60 13.78 -3.23
CA ARG A 40 0.24 14.81 -2.61
C ARG A 40 0.31 14.64 -1.09
N TRP A 41 -0.83 14.41 -0.45
CA TRP A 41 -0.90 14.16 0.99
C TRP A 41 -0.11 12.92 1.40
N ARG A 42 -0.28 11.79 0.70
CA ARG A 42 0.46 10.54 0.98
C ARG A 42 1.97 10.73 0.88
N LYS A 43 2.44 11.53 -0.09
CA LYS A 43 3.86 11.84 -0.24
C LYS A 43 4.38 12.63 0.97
N ALA A 44 3.72 13.73 1.31
CA ALA A 44 4.11 14.58 2.43
C ALA A 44 4.08 13.81 3.77
N GLU A 45 3.02 13.02 3.99
CA GLU A 45 2.85 12.26 5.23
C GLU A 45 3.88 11.13 5.34
N ARG A 46 4.21 10.45 4.24
CA ARG A 46 5.30 9.46 4.23
C ARG A 46 6.63 10.08 4.63
N GLU A 47 6.99 11.23 4.06
CA GLU A 47 8.23 11.93 4.40
C GLU A 47 8.25 12.36 5.88
N ARG A 48 7.13 12.91 6.38
CA ARG A 48 6.97 13.30 7.79
C ARG A 48 7.16 12.12 8.73
N LEU A 49 6.45 11.01 8.50
CA LEU A 49 6.50 9.82 9.35
C LEU A 49 7.85 9.11 9.31
N ILE A 50 8.50 9.02 8.15
CA ILE A 50 9.86 8.47 8.04
C ILE A 50 10.83 9.32 8.86
N THR A 51 10.75 10.65 8.75
CA THR A 51 11.62 11.56 9.49
C THR A 51 11.47 11.38 11.00
N LEU A 52 10.22 11.32 11.50
CA LEU A 52 9.93 11.06 12.91
C LEU A 52 10.44 9.70 13.36
N ARG A 53 10.31 8.67 12.52
CA ARG A 53 10.80 7.33 12.85
C ARG A 53 12.32 7.28 12.92
N GLN A 54 13.01 7.96 12.00
CA GLN A 54 14.46 8.01 11.97
C GLN A 54 15.06 8.84 13.10
N SER A 55 14.31 9.79 13.68
CA SER A 55 14.77 10.58 14.83
C SER A 55 14.74 9.81 16.16
N VAL A 56 14.05 8.66 16.22
CA VAL A 56 14.08 7.78 17.41
C VAL A 56 15.50 7.25 17.62
N PRO A 57 16.12 7.37 18.80
CA PRO A 57 17.48 6.88 19.04
C PRO A 57 17.63 5.37 18.77
N VAL A 58 18.81 4.96 18.28
CA VAL A 58 19.11 3.54 17.94
C VAL A 58 18.83 2.60 19.12
N ALA A 59 19.26 2.96 20.33
CA ALA A 59 19.04 2.14 21.52
C ALA A 59 17.55 1.99 21.87
N ALA A 60 16.75 3.05 21.68
CA ALA A 60 15.31 2.99 21.89
C ALA A 60 14.62 2.10 20.85
N ARG A 61 15.09 2.13 19.59
CA ARG A 61 14.59 1.21 18.54
C ARG A 61 14.89 -0.24 18.88
N ALA A 62 16.13 -0.55 19.27
CA ALA A 62 16.51 -1.91 19.65
C ALA A 62 15.69 -2.43 20.85
N ALA A 63 15.44 -1.58 21.85
CA ALA A 63 14.58 -1.94 22.98
C ALA A 63 13.12 -2.18 22.55
N ALA A 64 12.59 -1.36 21.64
CA ALA A 64 11.25 -1.55 21.09
C ALA A 64 11.15 -2.85 20.27
N ASP A 65 12.14 -3.16 19.44
CA ASP A 65 12.18 -4.37 18.62
C ASP A 65 12.16 -5.64 19.49
N ALA A 66 12.97 -5.65 20.57
CA ALA A 66 12.98 -6.73 21.54
C ALA A 66 11.63 -6.88 22.26
N ALA A 67 10.99 -5.77 22.63
CA ALA A 67 9.68 -5.78 23.28
C ALA A 67 8.59 -6.31 22.32
N ILE A 68 8.62 -5.92 21.05
CA ILE A 68 7.70 -6.43 20.02
C ILE A 68 7.90 -7.93 19.82
N ALA A 69 9.13 -8.41 19.71
CA ALA A 69 9.44 -9.84 19.57
C ALA A 69 8.88 -10.66 20.75
N ALA A 70 9.11 -10.20 21.99
CA ALA A 70 8.58 -10.86 23.18
C ALA A 70 7.03 -10.85 23.25
N GLU A 71 6.38 -9.80 22.75
CA GLU A 71 4.93 -9.75 22.62
C GLU A 71 4.42 -10.74 21.57
N LEU A 72 5.12 -10.87 20.43
CA LEU A 72 4.78 -11.83 19.39
C LEU A 72 4.86 -13.27 19.91
N ASP A 73 5.92 -13.62 20.64
CA ASP A 73 6.05 -14.94 21.26
C ASP A 73 4.86 -15.25 22.18
N ARG A 74 4.45 -14.28 23.00
CA ARG A 74 3.34 -14.45 23.94
C ARG A 74 2.00 -14.59 23.23
N ARG A 75 1.77 -13.86 22.13
CA ARG A 75 0.49 -13.85 21.40
C ARG A 75 0.33 -15.04 20.46
N LEU A 76 1.39 -15.39 19.75
CA LEU A 76 1.35 -16.45 18.74
C LEU A 76 1.54 -17.83 19.38
N GLY A 77 2.23 -17.88 20.52
CA GLY A 77 2.69 -19.13 21.11
C GLY A 77 3.68 -19.84 20.19
N PRO A 78 3.81 -21.18 20.29
CA PRO A 78 4.64 -21.95 19.37
C PRO A 78 4.18 -21.79 17.93
N VAL A 79 5.07 -21.28 17.06
CA VAL A 79 4.82 -21.11 15.62
C VAL A 79 5.29 -22.31 14.77
N ALA A 80 5.79 -23.36 15.42
CA ALA A 80 6.22 -24.59 14.73
C ALA A 80 5.10 -25.17 13.85
N GLY A 81 5.42 -25.45 12.59
CA GLY A 81 4.46 -25.94 11.59
C GLY A 81 3.50 -24.87 11.04
N ARG A 82 3.72 -23.58 11.34
CA ARG A 82 2.95 -22.46 10.79
C ARG A 82 3.81 -21.62 9.86
N THR A 83 3.16 -20.93 8.92
CA THR A 83 3.82 -19.96 8.04
C THR A 83 3.60 -18.55 8.58
N VAL A 84 4.68 -17.82 8.82
CA VAL A 84 4.67 -16.41 9.20
C VAL A 84 5.29 -15.60 8.06
N ALA A 85 4.56 -14.61 7.56
CA ALA A 85 5.08 -13.65 6.58
C ALA A 85 5.65 -12.43 7.30
N LEU A 86 6.84 -11.99 6.87
CA LEU A 86 7.49 -10.78 7.34
C LEU A 86 7.82 -9.85 6.17
N TYR A 87 8.01 -8.57 6.48
CA TYR A 87 8.52 -7.59 5.55
C TYR A 87 9.99 -7.28 5.86
N TRP A 88 10.72 -6.75 4.88
CA TRP A 88 12.07 -6.25 5.09
C TRP A 88 11.99 -4.82 5.66
N PRO A 89 12.58 -4.55 6.83
CA PRO A 89 12.41 -3.26 7.51
C PRO A 89 12.98 -2.10 6.70
N PHE A 90 12.27 -0.96 6.69
CA PHE A 90 12.66 0.26 6.00
C PHE A 90 12.80 1.46 6.94
N ARG A 91 13.90 2.21 6.81
CA ARG A 91 14.19 3.50 7.48
C ARG A 91 13.61 3.64 8.90
N GLY A 92 14.20 2.90 9.84
CA GLY A 92 13.86 2.98 11.25
C GLY A 92 12.61 2.17 11.66
N GLU A 93 12.05 1.36 10.76
CA GLU A 93 11.00 0.39 11.11
C GLU A 93 11.51 -0.71 12.04
N PRO A 94 10.60 -1.36 12.78
CA PRO A 94 10.97 -2.50 13.61
C PRO A 94 11.65 -3.60 12.82
N ASP A 95 12.78 -4.09 13.31
CA ASP A 95 13.54 -5.17 12.70
C ASP A 95 13.28 -6.52 13.40
N LEU A 96 12.35 -7.29 12.83
CA LEU A 96 11.95 -8.60 13.36
C LEU A 96 12.66 -9.77 12.66
N ARG A 97 13.66 -9.51 11.81
CA ARG A 97 14.35 -10.57 11.08
C ARG A 97 15.08 -11.53 12.01
N GLY A 98 15.64 -11.02 13.11
CA GLY A 98 16.26 -11.85 14.14
C GLY A 98 15.28 -12.78 14.85
N TRP A 99 14.07 -12.28 15.14
CA TRP A 99 12.99 -13.09 15.72
C TRP A 99 12.51 -14.19 14.77
N ALA A 100 12.36 -13.87 13.48
CA ALA A 100 11.90 -14.84 12.48
C ALA A 100 12.95 -15.90 12.09
N ALA A 101 14.23 -15.66 12.38
CA ALA A 101 15.32 -16.60 12.11
C ALA A 101 15.59 -17.57 13.28
N ALA A 102 14.98 -17.32 14.44
CA ALA A 102 15.09 -18.14 15.65
C ALA A 102 14.11 -19.32 15.62
#